data_AF-A0A415ZLI8-F1
#
_entry.id   AF-A0A415ZLI8-F1
#
_cell.length_a   1.000
_cell.length_b   1.000
_cell.length_c   1.000
_cell.angle_alpha   90.00
_cell.angle_beta   90.00
_cell.angle_gamma   90.00
#
_symmetry.space_group_name_H-M   'P 1'
#
loop_
_entity.id
_entity.type
_entity.pdbx_description
1 polymer ?
#
loop_
_entity_poly.entity_id
_entity_poly.type
_entity_poly.pdbx_seq_one_letter_code
_entity_poly.pdbx_strand_id
1 'polypeptide(L)'
;MKNRSSNTVAVIMWVYAIVNAVVGIIFACSMYDTYEVLSILFIAVTVVFSFGIYAVGEIIQLLQDIKDNTNGAIQPITLSQKQSSSVDDDLPSI
;
A
#
# COMPACT_ATOMS: atom_id res chain seq x y z
N MET A 1 -13.06 3.39 -8.50
CA MET A 1 -12.32 3.16 -7.24
C MET A 1 -11.18 2.20 -7.58
N LYS A 2 -9.92 2.63 -7.46
CA LYS A 2 -8.76 1.84 -7.87
C LYS A 2 -8.50 0.76 -6.81
N ASN A 3 -8.85 -0.47 -7.16
CA ASN A 3 -8.64 -1.69 -6.41
C ASN A 3 -7.13 -2.00 -6.38
N ARG A 4 -6.42 -1.29 -5.49
CA ARG A 4 -5.07 -1.66 -5.07
C ARG A 4 -5.18 -2.98 -4.33
N SER A 5 -4.54 -4.03 -4.82
CA SER A 5 -4.17 -5.20 -4.01
C SER A 5 -3.20 -4.71 -2.93
N SER A 6 -3.75 -4.01 -1.95
CA SER A 6 -3.00 -3.27 -0.97
C SER A 6 -2.62 -4.26 0.11
N ASN A 7 -1.32 -4.47 0.22
CA ASN A 7 -0.73 -5.20 1.31
C ASN A 7 -1.31 -4.75 2.66
N THR A 8 -1.66 -5.71 3.51
CA THR A 8 -2.32 -5.51 4.80
C THR A 8 -1.65 -4.44 5.67
N VAL A 9 -0.31 -4.36 5.64
CA VAL A 9 0.46 -3.38 6.43
C VAL A 9 0.22 -1.94 5.97
N ALA A 10 0.18 -1.69 4.66
CA ALA A 10 -0.08 -0.35 4.13
C ALA A 10 -1.51 0.11 4.39
N VAL A 11 -2.47 -0.81 4.31
CA VAL A 11 -3.87 -0.55 4.66
C VAL A 11 -3.99 -0.16 6.13
N ILE A 12 -3.32 -0.90 7.04
CA ILE A 12 -3.29 -0.56 8.47
C ILE A 12 -2.76 0.86 8.70
N MET A 13 -1.68 1.25 8.02
CA MET A 13 -1.09 2.59 8.16
C MET A 13 -2.03 3.69 7.67
N TRP A 14 -2.71 3.45 6.54
CA TRP A 14 -3.67 4.40 5.98
C TRP A 14 -4.89 4.57 6.89
N VAL A 15 -5.42 3.46 7.43
CA VAL A 15 -6.53 3.48 8.39
C VAL A 15 -6.13 4.24 9.67
N TYR A 16 -4.92 4.00 10.18
CA TYR A 16 -4.42 4.70 11.36
C TYR A 16 -4.31 6.22 11.11
N ALA A 17 -3.82 6.63 9.93
CA ALA A 17 -3.74 8.05 9.57
C ALA A 17 -5.13 8.73 9.60
N ILE A 18 -6.15 8.08 9.04
CA ILE A 18 -7.52 8.61 9.01
C ILE A 18 -8.11 8.69 10.41
N VAL A 19 -7.99 7.61 11.19
CA VAL A 19 -8.51 7.58 12.56
C VAL A 19 -7.84 8.66 13.41
N ASN A 20 -6.51 8.82 13.29
CA ASN A 20 -5.77 9.83 14.04
C ASN A 20 -6.14 11.26 13.62
N ALA A 21 -6.36 11.50 12.32
CA ALA A 21 -6.81 12.79 11.83
C ALA A 21 -8.21 13.15 12.38
N VAL A 22 -9.15 12.22 12.33
CA VAL A 22 -10.52 12.44 12.81
C VAL A 22 -10.56 12.67 14.32
N VAL A 23 -9.86 11.84 15.10
CA VAL A 23 -9.79 11.98 16.56
C VAL A 23 -9.11 13.28 16.94
N GLY A 24 -8.00 13.64 16.29
CA GLY A 24 -7.27 14.87 16.57
C GLY A 24 -8.09 16.13 16.27
N ILE A 25 -8.89 16.13 15.19
CA ILE A 25 -9.78 17.26 14.87
C ILE A 25 -10.90 17.39 15.92
N ILE A 26 -11.55 16.28 16.30
CA ILE A 26 -12.61 16.30 17.32
C ILE A 26 -12.05 16.79 18.66
N PHE A 27 -10.87 16.29 19.04
CA PHE A 27 -10.20 16.70 20.27
C PHE A 27 -9.84 18.19 20.25
N ALA A 28 -9.30 18.69 19.14
CA ALA A 28 -8.99 20.12 18.99
C ALA A 28 -10.23 21.01 19.08
N CYS A 29 -11.33 20.63 18.43
CA CYS A 29 -12.59 21.37 18.51
C CYS A 29 -13.12 21.40 19.95
N SER A 30 -12.99 20.31 20.72
CA SER A 30 -13.45 20.26 22.11
C SER A 30 -12.69 21.20 23.06
N MET A 31 -11.45 21.56 22.70
CA MET A 31 -10.56 22.40 23.51
C MET A 31 -10.50 23.86 23.02
N TYR A 32 -11.14 24.18 21.89
CA TYR A 32 -11.02 25.46 21.20
C TYR A 32 -11.43 26.64 22.09
N ASP A 33 -12.57 26.54 22.78
CA ASP A 33 -13.12 27.62 23.60
C ASP A 33 -12.23 27.97 24.81
N THR A 34 -11.39 27.03 25.28
CA THR A 34 -10.52 27.24 26.44
C THR A 34 -9.07 27.55 26.03
N TYR A 35 -8.60 26.98 24.92
CA TYR A 35 -7.21 27.08 24.47
C TYR A 35 -7.14 27.30 22.95
N GLU A 36 -7.67 28.43 22.47
CA GLU A 36 -7.81 28.74 21.04
C GLU A 36 -6.47 28.59 20.26
N VAL A 37 -5.42 29.28 20.69
CA VAL A 37 -4.10 29.26 20.01
C VAL A 37 -3.48 27.86 20.04
N LEU A 38 -3.61 27.16 21.17
CA LEU A 38 -3.06 25.81 21.35
C LEU A 38 -3.82 24.79 20.49
N SER A 39 -5.14 24.96 20.36
CA SER A 39 -6.01 24.11 19.54
C SER A 39 -5.72 24.28 18.05
N ILE A 40 -5.49 25.51 17.59
CA ILE A 40 -5.06 25.79 16.21
C ILE A 40 -3.69 25.16 15.92
N LEU A 41 -2.72 25.31 16.84
CA LEU A 41 -1.40 24.69 16.70
C LEU A 41 -1.51 23.15 16.66
N PHE A 42 -2.38 22.58 17.49
CA PHE A 42 -2.61 21.14 17.54
C PHE A 42 -3.24 20.60 16.25
N ILE A 43 -4.17 21.33 15.63
CA ILE A 43 -4.72 20.98 14.31
C ILE A 43 -3.61 21.02 13.26
N ALA A 44 -2.80 22.08 13.23
CA ALA A 44 -1.70 22.19 12.28
C ALA A 44 -0.71 21.02 12.40
N VAL A 45 -0.31 20.66 13.62
CA VAL A 45 0.57 19.50 13.88
C VAL A 45 -0.12 18.19 13.49
N THR A 46 -1.40 18.01 13.82
CA THR A 46 -2.17 16.81 13.48
C THR A 46 -2.24 16.60 11.96
N VAL A 47 -2.45 17.66 11.19
CA VAL A 47 -2.48 17.61 9.72
C VAL A 47 -1.12 17.23 9.16
N VAL A 48 -0.04 17.87 9.63
CA VAL A 48 1.33 17.55 9.20
C VAL A 48 1.68 16.09 9.53
N PHE A 49 1.34 15.63 10.73
CA PHE A 49 1.59 14.26 11.16
C PHE A 49 0.79 13.25 10.32
N SER A 50 -0.47 13.55 10.03
CA SER A 50 -1.33 12.70 9.19
C SER A 50 -0.79 12.59 7.76
N PHE A 51 -0.27 13.69 7.20
CA PHE A 51 0.41 13.67 5.91
C PHE A 51 1.70 12.84 5.94
N GLY A 52 2.46 12.93 7.03
CA GLY A 52 3.64 12.09 7.26
C GLY A 52 3.30 10.60 7.26
N ILE A 53 2.28 10.18 8.01
CA ILE A 53 1.85 8.77 8.04
C ILE A 53 1.34 8.33 6.67
N TYR A 54 0.60 9.17 5.96
CA TYR A 54 0.15 8.88 4.59
C TYR A 54 1.32 8.64 3.64
N ALA A 55 2.33 9.51 3.65
CA ALA A 55 3.53 9.37 2.82
C ALA A 55 4.30 8.08 3.14
N VAL A 56 4.43 7.72 4.43
CA VAL A 56 5.02 6.46 4.86
C VAL A 56 4.20 5.26 4.38
N GLY A 57 2.87 5.34 4.42
CA GLY A 57 1.98 4.31 3.89
C GLY A 57 2.13 4.08 2.38
N GLU A 58 2.38 5.13 1.59
CA GLU A 58 2.72 5.01 0.16
C GLU A 58 4.11 4.38 -0.03
N ILE A 59 5.13 4.81 0.73
CA ILE A 59 6.48 4.21 0.65
C ILE A 59 6.45 2.71 0.94
N ILE A 60 5.68 2.28 1.95
CA ILE A 60 5.53 0.86 2.29
C ILE A 60 4.89 0.07 1.14
N GLN A 61 3.90 0.64 0.45
CA GLN A 61 3.31 0.01 -0.75
C GLN A 61 4.34 -0.13 -1.86
N LEU A 62 5.11 0.93 -2.15
CA LEU A 62 6.17 0.88 -3.16
C LEU A 62 7.22 -0.18 -2.83
N LEU A 63 7.62 -0.29 -1.55
CA LEU A 63 8.57 -1.32 -1.12
C LEU A 63 8.00 -2.74 -1.27
N GLN A 64 6.72 -2.92 -0.99
CA GLN A 64 6.07 -4.21 -1.19
C GLN A 64 5.91 -4.55 -2.67
N ASP A 65 5.57 -3.58 -3.51
CA ASP A 65 5.50 -3.76 -4.97
C ASP A 65 6.87 -4.16 -5.53
N ILE A 66 7.98 -3.57 -5.04
CA ILE A 66 9.34 -3.98 -5.40
C ILE A 66 9.62 -5.40 -4.92
N LYS A 67 9.32 -5.72 -3.66
CA LYS A 67 9.53 -7.06 -3.07
C LYS A 67 8.73 -8.13 -3.84
N ASP A 68 7.49 -7.84 -4.20
CA ASP A 68 6.63 -8.77 -4.93
C ASP A 68 7.10 -8.92 -6.38
N ASN A 69 7.56 -7.85 -7.03
CA ASN A 69 8.13 -7.90 -8.38
C ASN A 69 9.51 -8.59 -8.42
N THR A 70 10.33 -8.46 -7.37
CA THR A 70 11.59 -9.20 -7.21
C THR A 70 11.34 -10.67 -6.89
N ASN A 71 10.37 -11.01 -6.04
CA ASN A 71 10.01 -12.40 -5.77
C ASN A 71 9.32 -13.08 -6.96
N GLY A 72 8.61 -12.33 -7.81
CA GLY A 72 8.09 -12.81 -9.09
C GLY A 72 9.18 -13.06 -10.14
N ALA A 73 10.30 -12.33 -10.07
CA ALA A 73 11.51 -12.59 -10.85
C ALA A 73 12.33 -13.79 -10.31
N ILE A 74 12.11 -14.18 -9.05
CA ILE A 74 12.51 -15.48 -8.47
C ILE A 74 11.27 -16.40 -8.42
N GLN A 75 10.46 -16.42 -9.47
CA GLN A 75 9.99 -17.73 -9.88
C GLN A 75 11.26 -18.46 -10.35
N PRO A 76 11.60 -19.64 -9.80
CA PRO A 76 12.60 -20.48 -10.44
C PRO A 76 12.18 -20.55 -11.90
N ILE A 77 13.16 -20.51 -12.81
CA ILE A 77 13.03 -20.86 -14.22
C ILE A 77 12.17 -22.12 -14.32
N THR A 78 10.85 -21.95 -14.30
CA THR A 78 9.89 -22.98 -14.58
C THR A 78 9.70 -22.75 -16.04
N LEU A 79 10.73 -23.21 -16.75
CA LEU A 79 10.69 -23.65 -18.13
C LEU A 79 9.37 -23.23 -18.77
N SER A 80 9.35 -22.00 -19.31
CA SER A 80 8.63 -21.78 -20.55
C SER A 80 9.39 -22.53 -21.65
N GLN A 81 9.56 -23.84 -21.46
CA GLN A 81 9.39 -24.77 -22.54
C GLN A 81 7.90 -24.66 -22.86
N LYS A 82 7.60 -23.70 -23.73
CA LYS A 82 6.63 -23.90 -24.78
C LYS A 82 7.03 -25.18 -25.53
N GLN A 83 6.82 -26.33 -24.90
CA GLN A 83 6.65 -27.62 -25.55
C GLN A 83 5.25 -27.49 -26.15
N SER A 84 5.09 -27.01 -27.38
CA SER A 84 5.19 -27.87 -28.56
C SER A 84 4.66 -29.27 -28.24
N SER A 85 3.40 -29.34 -27.82
CA SER A 85 2.60 -30.57 -27.79
C SER A 85 1.55 -30.48 -28.89
N SER A 86 2.01 -30.59 -30.14
CA SER A 86 1.32 -31.24 -31.26
C SER A 86 2.25 -31.19 -32.48
N VAL A 87 3.42 -31.82 -32.38
CA VAL A 87 4.00 -32.43 -33.57
C VAL A 87 3.67 -33.89 -33.38
N ASP A 88 2.51 -34.28 -33.93
CA ASP A 88 2.24 -35.67 -34.23
C ASP A 88 3.34 -36.10 -35.21
N ASP A 89 4.38 -36.71 -34.67
CA ASP A 89 5.36 -37.49 -35.41
C ASP A 89 4.63 -38.74 -35.96
N ASP A 90 3.76 -38.54 -36.96
CA ASP A 90 3.42 -39.59 -37.92
C ASP A 90 4.66 -39.83 -38.77
N LEU A 91 5.54 -40.68 -38.24
CA LEU A 91 6.59 -41.32 -39.02
C LEU A 91 5.91 -42.17 -40.10
N PRO A 92 6.09 -41.90 -41.41
CA PRO A 92 5.63 -42.83 -42.43
C PRO A 92 6.42 -44.13 -42.27
N SER A 93 5.74 -45.19 -41.87
CA SER A 93 6.25 -46.54 -42.05
C SER A 93 6.45 -46.76 -43.54
N ILE A 94 7.70 -47.05 -43.92
CA ILE A 94 8.13 -47.57 -45.22
C ILE A 94 7.14 -48.55 -45.86
#